data_AF-A0A449G5L2-F1
#
_entry.id   AF-A0A449G5L2-F1
#
_cell.length_a   1.000
_cell.length_b   1.000
_cell.length_c   1.000
_cell.angle_alpha   90.00
_cell.angle_beta   90.00
_cell.angle_gamma   90.00
#
_symmetry.space_group_name_H-M   'P 1'
#
loop_
_entity.id
_entity.type
_entity.pdbx_description
1 polymer ?
#
loop_
_entity_poly.entity_id
_entity_poly.type
_entity_poly.pdbx_seq_one_letter_code
_entity_poly.pdbx_strand_id
1 'polypeptide(L)'
;MTTAKKTTRQLGLWEVEDHQEAVTTAARQPARAANRPPAEVWCPTCGHRPVSAAEAARMREDLGVLWLHAAAAGVREAYHCQQCQPRGRVADTECSSCLAGGPLLADELAVGKPPAAVAHWLARHGWTVTAAGELLCPMHRAP
;
A
#
# COMPACT_ATOMS: atom_id res chain seq x y z
N MET A 1 4.90 72.56 49.18
CA MET A 1 4.87 73.32 47.92
C MET A 1 4.78 72.30 46.79
N THR A 2 3.57 71.97 46.29
CA THR A 2 3.01 72.43 44.99
C THR A 2 3.96 72.12 43.82
N THR A 3 3.62 71.34 42.77
CA THR A 3 2.40 71.35 41.96
C THR A 3 2.39 70.14 41.01
N ALA A 4 1.21 69.57 40.75
CA ALA A 4 0.96 68.65 39.63
C ALA A 4 0.78 69.41 38.30
N LYS A 5 1.21 68.84 37.18
CA LYS A 5 0.63 69.19 35.86
C LYS A 5 0.44 67.92 35.01
N LYS A 6 -0.83 67.51 34.91
CA LYS A 6 -1.36 66.71 33.79
C LYS A 6 -1.22 67.51 32.49
N THR A 7 -0.97 66.85 31.37
CA THR A 7 -1.61 67.11 30.06
C THR A 7 -1.31 65.97 29.08
N THR A 8 -2.29 65.07 28.98
CA THR A 8 -2.92 64.44 27.81
C THR A 8 -2.40 64.68 26.38
N ARG A 9 -2.50 63.59 25.59
CA ARG A 9 -2.49 63.39 24.12
C ARG A 9 -1.09 63.36 23.50
N GLN A 10 -0.70 62.30 22.78
CA GLN A 10 -1.38 61.85 21.57
C GLN A 10 -1.09 60.37 21.27
N LEU A 11 -2.16 59.62 20.97
CA LEU A 11 -2.09 58.29 20.38
C LEU A 11 -1.54 58.42 18.94
N GLY A 12 -0.50 57.67 18.62
CA GLY A 12 -0.38 56.99 17.32
C GLY A 12 -0.46 55.51 17.65
N LEU A 13 -1.59 54.82 17.42
CA LEU A 13 -1.95 54.23 16.13
C LEU A 13 -0.70 53.79 15.37
N TRP A 14 -0.24 52.59 15.70
CA TRP A 14 0.58 51.81 14.80
C TRP A 14 -0.45 50.96 14.08
N GLU A 15 -0.98 51.52 12.98
CA GLU A 15 -1.74 50.75 12.02
C GLU A 15 -0.82 49.64 11.54
N VAL A 16 -1.14 48.40 11.94
CA VAL A 16 -0.65 47.23 11.25
C VAL A 16 -1.32 47.23 9.89
N GLU A 17 -0.64 47.80 8.88
CA GLU A 17 -1.02 47.64 7.50
C GLU A 17 -0.87 46.16 7.14
N ASP A 18 -1.99 45.44 7.28
CA ASP A 18 -2.22 44.10 6.76
C ASP A 18 -2.04 44.15 5.24
N HIS A 19 -0.81 43.90 4.79
CA HIS A 19 -0.51 43.66 3.38
C HIS A 19 -1.01 42.26 3.04
N GLN A 20 -2.32 42.13 2.82
CA GLN A 20 -2.90 40.99 2.12
C GLN A 20 -2.50 41.07 0.64
N GLU A 21 -1.31 40.56 0.33
CA GLU A 21 -0.99 40.12 -1.02
C GLU A 21 -1.93 38.96 -1.39
N ALA A 22 -2.94 39.28 -2.18
CA ALA A 22 -3.80 38.31 -2.83
C ALA A 22 -2.97 37.51 -3.84
N VAL A 23 -2.29 36.46 -3.38
CA VAL A 23 -1.70 35.44 -4.24
C VAL A 23 -2.87 34.65 -4.83
N THR A 24 -3.35 35.14 -5.98
CA THR A 24 -4.19 34.35 -6.89
C THR A 24 -3.33 33.21 -7.41
N THR A 25 -3.32 32.12 -6.65
CA THR A 25 -2.78 30.85 -7.10
C THR A 25 -3.70 30.36 -8.20
N ALA A 26 -3.41 30.74 -9.44
CA ALA A 26 -3.99 30.13 -10.61
C ALA A 26 -3.67 28.63 -10.52
N ALA A 27 -4.66 27.85 -10.09
CA ALA A 27 -4.63 26.41 -10.09
C ALA A 27 -4.39 25.97 -11.54
N ARG A 28 -3.13 25.70 -11.86
CA ARG A 28 -2.71 25.07 -13.10
C ARG A 28 -3.28 23.66 -13.04
N GLN A 29 -4.53 23.52 -13.50
CA GLN A 29 -5.16 22.22 -13.67
C GLN A 29 -4.17 21.37 -14.48
N PRO A 30 -3.73 20.20 -13.98
CA PRO A 30 -3.00 19.30 -14.85
C PRO A 30 -3.95 18.97 -16.00
N ALA A 31 -3.50 19.29 -17.21
CA ALA A 31 -4.17 18.92 -18.44
C ALA A 31 -4.61 17.47 -18.30
N ARG A 32 -5.91 17.22 -18.47
CA ARG A 32 -6.53 15.90 -18.45
C ARG A 32 -5.59 14.92 -19.14
N ALA A 33 -4.89 14.11 -18.35
CA ALA A 33 -4.11 13.02 -18.89
C ALA A 33 -5.08 12.23 -19.78
N ALA A 34 -4.69 12.11 -21.04
CA ALA A 34 -5.54 11.63 -22.11
C ALA A 34 -6.35 10.42 -21.67
N ASN A 35 -7.61 10.43 -22.12
CA ASN A 35 -8.68 9.46 -21.99
C ASN A 35 -8.31 8.08 -22.56
N ARG A 36 -7.15 7.53 -22.16
CA ARG A 36 -6.80 6.15 -22.44
C ARG A 36 -7.70 5.34 -21.51
N PRO A 37 -8.64 4.54 -22.04
CA PRO A 37 -9.35 3.60 -21.19
C PRO A 37 -8.28 2.82 -20.42
N PRO A 38 -8.44 2.64 -19.09
CA PRO A 38 -7.54 1.77 -18.35
C PRO A 38 -7.38 0.48 -19.14
N ALA A 39 -6.14 0.01 -19.36
CA ALA A 39 -5.94 -1.30 -19.99
C ALA A 39 -6.89 -2.29 -19.31
N GLU A 40 -7.72 -2.98 -20.11
CA GLU A 40 -8.87 -3.73 -19.60
C GLU A 40 -8.35 -4.82 -18.66
N VAL A 41 -8.44 -4.57 -17.35
CA VAL A 41 -8.06 -5.51 -16.30
C VAL A 41 -9.29 -6.32 -15.94
N TRP A 42 -9.12 -7.63 -15.78
CA TRP A 42 -10.15 -8.53 -15.32
C TRP A 42 -9.52 -9.54 -14.37
N CYS A 43 -10.31 -10.06 -13.43
CA CYS A 43 -9.80 -11.02 -12.47
C CYS A 43 -9.59 -12.39 -13.15
N PRO A 44 -8.37 -12.93 -13.20
CA PRO A 44 -8.09 -14.22 -13.86
C PRO A 44 -8.78 -15.41 -13.16
N THR A 45 -9.18 -15.24 -11.90
CA THR A 45 -9.80 -16.30 -11.11
C THR A 45 -11.32 -16.36 -11.27
N CYS A 46 -12.02 -15.21 -11.21
CA CYS A 46 -13.49 -15.18 -11.26
C CYS A 46 -14.09 -14.51 -12.50
N GLY A 47 -13.27 -13.91 -13.37
CA GLY A 47 -13.75 -13.21 -14.56
C GLY A 47 -14.30 -11.80 -14.32
N HIS A 48 -14.33 -11.32 -13.07
CA HIS A 48 -14.89 -10.01 -12.74
C HIS A 48 -14.19 -8.87 -13.51
N ARG A 49 -14.98 -7.95 -14.05
CA ARG A 49 -14.51 -6.76 -14.77
C ARG A 49 -14.90 -5.51 -13.98
N PRO A 50 -13.96 -4.59 -13.72
CA PRO A 50 -14.25 -3.37 -12.99
C PRO A 50 -15.20 -2.47 -13.79
N VAL A 51 -16.16 -1.85 -13.12
CA VAL A 51 -17.13 -0.92 -13.76
C VAL A 51 -16.72 0.54 -13.63
N SER A 52 -15.62 0.82 -12.93
CA SER A 52 -15.08 2.17 -12.74
C SER A 52 -13.55 2.19 -12.78
N ALA A 53 -12.96 3.37 -13.03
CA ALA A 53 -11.51 3.54 -13.01
C ALA A 53 -10.91 3.31 -11.61
N ALA A 54 -11.62 3.70 -10.55
CA ALA A 54 -11.20 3.48 -9.16
C ALA A 54 -11.15 1.98 -8.82
N GLU A 55 -12.17 1.23 -9.23
CA GLU A 55 -12.21 -0.22 -9.07
C GLU A 55 -11.13 -0.91 -9.90
N ALA A 56 -10.87 -0.44 -11.12
CA ALA A 56 -9.78 -0.97 -11.95
C ALA A 56 -8.39 -0.71 -11.33
N ALA A 57 -8.20 0.42 -10.64
CA ALA A 57 -6.97 0.71 -9.91
C ALA A 57 -6.80 -0.24 -8.72
N ARG A 58 -7.84 -0.39 -7.88
CA ARG A 58 -7.82 -1.32 -6.76
C ARG A 58 -7.60 -2.77 -7.22
N MET A 59 -8.28 -3.21 -8.27
CA MET A 59 -8.10 -4.55 -8.83
C MET A 59 -6.65 -4.78 -9.28
N ARG A 60 -5.98 -3.78 -9.88
CA ARG A 60 -4.56 -3.91 -10.25
C ARG A 60 -3.65 -4.08 -9.04
N GLU A 61 -3.94 -3.40 -7.93
CA GLU A 61 -3.20 -3.56 -6.67
C GLU A 61 -3.43 -4.96 -6.09
N ASP A 62 -4.68 -5.41 -5.99
CA ASP A 62 -5.02 -6.73 -5.44
C ASP A 62 -4.43 -7.86 -6.29
N LEU A 63 -4.47 -7.74 -7.62
CA LEU A 63 -3.87 -8.70 -8.55
C LEU A 63 -2.33 -8.64 -8.56
N GLY A 64 -1.72 -7.66 -7.89
CA GLY A 64 -0.28 -7.66 -7.59
C GLY A 64 0.10 -8.59 -6.45
N VAL A 65 -0.89 -9.06 -5.66
CA VAL A 65 -0.67 -9.95 -4.53
C VAL A 65 -0.78 -11.41 -4.98
N LEU A 66 0.34 -12.13 -4.89
CA LEU A 66 0.37 -13.56 -5.19
C LEU A 66 -0.18 -14.36 -4.00
N TRP A 67 -1.07 -15.32 -4.28
CA TRP A 67 -1.61 -16.26 -3.29
C TRP A 67 -1.11 -17.68 -3.56
N LEU A 68 -0.82 -18.41 -2.50
CA LEU A 68 -0.54 -19.85 -2.52
C LEU A 68 -1.70 -20.62 -1.89
N HIS A 69 -2.17 -21.62 -2.63
CA HIS A 69 -3.20 -22.56 -2.22
C HIS A 69 -2.65 -23.97 -2.18
N ALA A 70 -3.16 -24.81 -1.30
CA ALA A 70 -2.85 -26.24 -1.32
C ALA A 70 -3.30 -26.86 -2.65
N ALA A 71 -2.49 -27.79 -3.16
CA ALA A 71 -2.81 -28.58 -4.35
C ALA A 71 -2.41 -30.04 -4.11
N ALA A 72 -2.97 -30.98 -4.90
CA ALA A 72 -2.71 -32.41 -4.73
C ALA A 72 -1.20 -32.77 -4.75
N ALA A 73 -0.41 -32.01 -5.53
CA ALA A 73 1.05 -32.19 -5.64
C ALA A 73 1.83 -30.92 -5.25
N GLY A 74 1.46 -30.28 -4.13
CA GLY A 74 2.22 -29.17 -3.56
C GLY A 74 1.38 -27.91 -3.38
N VAL A 75 1.78 -26.83 -4.08
CA VAL A 75 1.07 -25.54 -4.03
C VAL A 75 0.71 -25.07 -5.42
N ARG A 76 -0.41 -24.35 -5.53
CA ARG A 76 -0.80 -23.62 -6.73
C ARG A 76 -0.79 -22.12 -6.47
N GLU A 77 -0.38 -21.37 -7.48
CA GLU A 77 -0.40 -19.92 -7.49
C GLU A 77 -1.77 -19.41 -7.95
N ALA A 78 -2.23 -18.29 -7.39
CA ALA A 78 -3.44 -17.62 -7.81
C ALA A 78 -3.37 -16.11 -7.54
N TYR A 79 -4.17 -15.36 -8.29
CA TYR A 79 -4.38 -13.93 -8.09
C TYR A 79 -5.87 -13.67 -7.96
N HIS A 80 -6.25 -12.86 -6.97
CA HIS A 80 -7.65 -12.63 -6.64
C HIS A 80 -7.98 -11.15 -6.65
N CYS A 81 -9.21 -10.82 -7.03
CA CYS A 81 -9.77 -9.50 -6.75
C CYS A 81 -10.54 -9.52 -5.42
N GLN A 82 -10.98 -8.35 -4.95
CA GLN A 82 -11.79 -8.25 -3.72
C GLN A 82 -13.04 -9.13 -3.70
N GLN A 83 -13.61 -9.50 -4.84
CA GLN A 83 -14.81 -10.34 -4.88
C GLN A 83 -14.52 -11.82 -4.59
N CYS A 84 -13.42 -12.34 -5.11
CA CYS A 84 -13.13 -13.78 -5.09
C CYS A 84 -11.98 -14.18 -4.16
N GLN A 85 -11.32 -13.20 -3.50
CA GLN A 85 -10.24 -13.51 -2.58
C GLN A 85 -10.70 -14.46 -1.46
N PRO A 86 -9.81 -15.34 -0.98
CA PRO A 86 -10.12 -16.22 0.14
C PRO A 86 -10.68 -15.44 1.34
N ARG A 87 -11.73 -15.98 1.95
CA ARG A 87 -12.37 -15.44 3.17
C ARG A 87 -12.06 -16.26 4.41
N GLY A 88 -11.36 -17.38 4.24
CA GLY A 88 -10.95 -18.28 5.32
C GLY A 88 -9.70 -17.78 6.03
N ARG A 89 -8.84 -18.71 6.44
CA ARG A 89 -7.59 -18.34 7.11
C ARG A 89 -6.60 -17.79 6.10
N VAL A 90 -5.92 -16.72 6.47
CA VAL A 90 -4.87 -16.09 5.66
C VAL A 90 -3.66 -15.89 6.57
N ALA A 91 -2.48 -16.21 6.06
CA ALA A 91 -1.22 -15.89 6.71
C ALA A 91 -0.27 -15.24 5.72
N ASP A 92 0.47 -14.23 6.18
CA ASP A 92 1.48 -13.56 5.38
C ASP A 92 2.79 -14.34 5.42
N THR A 93 3.49 -14.39 4.30
CA THR A 93 4.93 -14.64 4.34
C THR A 93 5.63 -13.28 4.38
N GLU A 94 6.63 -13.12 5.23
CA GLU A 94 7.32 -11.84 5.40
C GLU A 94 8.82 -12.07 5.49
N CYS A 95 9.61 -11.22 4.83
CA CYS A 95 11.05 -11.24 4.98
C CYS A 95 11.46 -10.72 6.36
N SER A 96 12.12 -11.54 7.18
CA SER A 96 12.58 -11.16 8.51
C SER A 96 13.65 -10.05 8.51
N SER A 97 14.27 -9.75 7.36
CA SER A 97 15.26 -8.67 7.23
C SER A 97 14.67 -7.32 6.85
N CYS A 98 13.79 -7.27 5.83
CA CYS A 98 13.25 -6.00 5.32
C CYS A 98 11.76 -5.81 5.58
N LEU A 99 11.12 -6.78 6.24
CA LEU A 99 9.68 -6.80 6.57
C LEU A 99 8.76 -6.66 5.34
N ALA A 100 9.29 -6.88 4.14
CA ALA A 100 8.50 -6.86 2.93
C ALA A 100 7.71 -8.18 2.83
N GLY A 101 6.41 -8.05 2.58
CA GLY A 101 5.52 -9.18 2.34
C GLY A 101 5.92 -9.97 1.08
N GLY A 102 5.76 -11.28 1.19
CA GLY A 102 5.81 -12.24 0.09
C GLY A 102 4.41 -12.68 -0.30
N PRO A 103 4.25 -13.88 -0.89
CA PRO A 103 2.93 -14.42 -1.17
C PRO A 103 2.08 -14.65 0.08
N LEU A 104 0.76 -14.54 -0.08
CA LEU A 104 -0.21 -14.88 0.94
C LEU A 104 -0.53 -16.38 0.93
N LEU A 105 -0.64 -16.99 2.11
CA LEU A 105 -1.00 -18.39 2.27
C LEU A 105 -2.49 -18.50 2.59
N ALA A 106 -3.21 -19.33 1.84
CA ALA A 106 -4.63 -19.58 2.07
C ALA A 106 -4.89 -20.88 2.87
N ASP A 107 -5.87 -20.82 3.76
CA ASP A 107 -6.56 -21.94 4.39
C ASP A 107 -5.66 -22.98 5.07
N GLU A 108 -5.44 -24.16 4.48
CA GLU A 108 -4.59 -25.21 5.02
C GLU A 108 -3.11 -24.83 5.05
N LEU A 109 -2.69 -23.89 4.20
CA LEU A 109 -1.33 -23.37 4.18
C LEU A 109 -1.12 -22.25 5.20
N ALA A 110 -2.19 -21.61 5.68
CA ALA A 110 -2.15 -20.54 6.67
C ALA A 110 -1.92 -21.10 8.09
N VAL A 111 -0.76 -21.70 8.30
CA VAL A 111 -0.32 -22.31 9.57
C VAL A 111 1.02 -21.69 9.99
N GLY A 112 1.25 -21.57 11.31
CA GLY A 112 2.31 -20.70 11.86
C GLY A 112 3.71 -20.89 11.26
N LYS A 113 4.14 -22.12 10.98
CA LYS A 113 5.36 -22.39 10.20
C LYS A 113 4.98 -22.83 8.78
N PRO A 114 5.59 -22.29 7.71
CA PRO A 114 5.32 -22.71 6.35
C PRO A 114 5.43 -24.24 6.18
N PRO A 115 4.39 -24.92 5.66
CA PRO A 115 4.46 -26.34 5.33
C PRO A 115 5.59 -26.63 4.34
N ALA A 116 6.09 -27.88 4.32
CA ALA A 116 7.21 -28.27 3.44
C ALA A 116 6.97 -27.92 1.95
N ALA A 117 5.73 -28.05 1.47
CA ALA A 117 5.37 -27.68 0.10
C ALA A 117 5.53 -26.17 -0.17
N VAL A 118 5.16 -25.32 0.80
CA VAL A 118 5.35 -23.86 0.73
C VAL A 118 6.83 -23.52 0.81
N ALA A 119 7.57 -24.14 1.73
CA ALA A 119 9.02 -23.93 1.85
C ALA A 119 9.77 -24.32 0.57
N HIS A 120 9.40 -25.43 -0.07
CA HIS A 120 9.96 -25.84 -1.35
C HIS A 120 9.62 -24.84 -2.47
N TRP A 121 8.38 -24.37 -2.53
CA TRP A 121 7.98 -23.34 -3.50
C TRP A 121 8.77 -22.04 -3.30
N LEU A 122 8.87 -21.58 -2.05
CA LEU A 122 9.63 -20.38 -1.67
C LEU A 122 11.10 -20.51 -2.13
N ALA A 123 11.73 -21.65 -1.86
CA ALA A 123 13.11 -21.93 -2.29
C ALA A 123 13.29 -21.84 -3.81
N ARG A 124 12.36 -22.39 -4.60
CA ARG A 124 12.41 -22.27 -6.07
C ARG A 124 12.23 -20.84 -6.57
N HIS A 125 11.57 -19.99 -5.78
CA HIS A 125 11.41 -18.56 -6.05
C HIS A 125 12.50 -17.70 -5.40
N GLY A 126 13.61 -18.32 -4.98
CA GLY A 126 14.78 -17.63 -4.46
C GLY A 126 14.68 -17.15 -3.02
N TRP A 127 13.61 -17.50 -2.31
CA TRP A 127 13.51 -17.27 -0.87
C TRP A 127 14.33 -18.30 -0.10
N THR A 128 14.89 -17.90 1.04
CA THR A 128 15.61 -18.80 1.94
C THR A 128 14.84 -18.95 3.23
N VAL A 129 14.70 -20.19 3.71
CA VAL A 129 14.21 -20.50 5.06
C VAL A 129 15.44 -20.80 5.93
N THR A 130 15.69 -20.00 6.96
CA THR A 130 16.85 -20.22 7.86
C THR A 130 16.62 -21.44 8.75
N ALA A 131 17.68 -21.92 9.41
CA ALA A 131 17.56 -23.01 10.39
C ALA A 131 16.63 -22.65 11.56
N ALA A 132 16.52 -21.37 11.90
CA ALA A 132 15.59 -20.85 12.90
C ALA A 132 14.13 -20.76 12.40
N GLY A 133 13.89 -20.99 11.10
CA GLY A 133 12.57 -20.92 10.48
C GLY A 133 12.19 -19.53 9.96
N GLU A 134 13.12 -18.57 9.94
CA GLU A 134 12.91 -17.23 9.41
C GLU A 134 12.91 -17.26 7.89
N LEU A 135 12.17 -16.34 7.27
CA LEU A 135 12.08 -16.21 5.82
C LEU A 135 12.93 -15.02 5.36
N LEU A 136 13.76 -15.24 4.35
CA LEU A 136 14.54 -14.19 3.69
C LEU A 136 14.15 -14.13 2.22
N CYS A 137 13.80 -12.94 1.74
CA CYS A 137 13.43 -12.75 0.34
C CYS A 137 14.67 -12.84 -0.58
N PRO A 138 14.48 -12.97 -1.90
CA PRO A 138 15.60 -13.12 -2.85
C PRO A 138 16.63 -12.00 -2.82
N MET A 139 16.26 -10.81 -2.32
CA MET A 139 17.14 -9.66 -2.15
C MET A 139 18.02 -9.72 -0.89
N HIS A 140 17.63 -10.51 0.11
CA HIS A 140 18.29 -10.62 1.42
C HIS A 140 18.68 -12.06 1.77
N ARG A 141 18.68 -12.97 0.80
CA ARG A 141 19.15 -14.34 1.04
C ARG A 141 20.62 -14.34 1.44
N ALA A 142 21.01 -15.29 2.27
CA ALA A 142 22.42 -15.52 2.59
C ALA A 142 23.22 -15.78 1.30
N PRO A 143 24.46 -15.27 1.20
CA PRO A 143 25.31 -15.44 0.03
C PRO A 143 25.67 -16.89 -0.25
#